data_AF-A0A1J5I5X9-F1
#
_entry.id   AF-A0A1J5I5X9-F1
#
_cell.length_a   1.000
_cell.length_b   1.000
_cell.length_c   1.000
_cell.angle_alpha   90.00
_cell.angle_beta   90.00
_cell.angle_gamma   90.00
#
_symmetry.space_group_name_H-M   'P 1'
#
loop_
_entity.id
_entity.type
_entity.pdbx_description
1 polymer ?
#
loop_
_entity_poly.entity_id
_entity_poly.type
_entity_poly.pdbx_seq_one_letter_code
_entity_poly.pdbx_strand_id
1 'polypeptide(L)' 'MEVRKLADKNFNLMRENPNHPSLQFKKIGELWSARVGQAHRALAVEDGEDFIWVWVGTHDEYDRIFRGR' A
#
# COMPACT_ATOMS: atom_id res chain seq x y z
N MET A 1 -1.76 -11.37 16.17
CA MET A 1 -2.15 -10.03 16.64
C MET A 1 -1.17 -8.91 16.25
N GLU A 2 0.06 -9.21 15.80
CA GLU A 2 1.03 -8.17 15.41
C GLU A 2 0.81 -7.55 14.03
N VAL A 3 0.36 -8.34 13.03
CA VAL A 3 0.12 -7.84 11.66
C VAL A 3 -0.92 -6.71 11.63
N ARG A 4 -1.98 -6.80 12.44
CA ARG A 4 -3.02 -5.75 12.49
C ARG A 4 -2.49 -4.45 13.07
N LYS A 5 -1.70 -4.49 14.15
CA LYS A 5 -1.04 -3.29 14.70
C LYS A 5 -0.04 -2.66 13.72
N LEU A 6 0.69 -3.49 12.97
CA LEU A 6 1.65 -3.00 11.98
C LEU A 6 0.93 -2.39 10.77
N ALA A 7 -0.17 -3.00 10.33
CA ALA A 7 -1.06 -2.46 9.32
C ALA A 7 -1.67 -1.13 9.80
N ASP A 8 -2.22 -1.07 11.02
CA ASP A 8 -2.83 0.12 11.61
C ASP A 8 -1.81 1.26 11.74
N LYS A 9 -0.59 0.98 12.22
CA LYS A 9 0.48 1.99 12.36
C LYS A 9 0.87 2.59 11.01
N ASN A 10 1.04 1.76 9.99
CA ASN A 10 1.45 2.25 8.68
C ASN A 10 0.28 2.87 7.91
N PHE A 11 -0.96 2.41 8.13
CA PHE A 11 -2.17 3.05 7.66
C PHE A 11 -2.33 4.44 8.28
N ASN A 12 -2.02 4.61 9.57
CA ASN A 12 -2.00 5.92 10.22
C ASN A 12 -0.94 6.84 9.62
N LEU A 13 0.29 6.36 9.40
CA LEU A 13 1.34 7.13 8.72
C LEU A 13 0.89 7.56 7.30
N MET A 14 0.22 6.67 6.59
CA MET A 14 -0.29 6.91 5.24
C MET A 14 -1.47 7.90 5.25
N ARG A 15 -2.37 7.84 6.25
CA ARG A 15 -3.44 8.83 6.45
C ARG A 15 -2.90 10.22 6.82
N GLU A 16 -1.85 10.29 7.64
CA GLU A 16 -1.27 11.55 8.08
C GLU A 16 -0.46 12.23 6.98
N ASN A 17 0.25 11.46 6.15
CA ASN A 17 1.04 12.02 5.06
C ASN A 17 1.11 11.08 3.83
N PRO A 18 0.06 11.06 2.98
CA PRO A 18 0.02 10.20 1.80
C PRO A 18 1.09 10.56 0.74
N ASN A 19 1.65 11.77 0.80
CA ASN A 19 2.71 12.23 -0.10
C ASN A 19 4.12 12.01 0.46
N HIS A 20 4.26 11.31 1.58
CA HIS A 20 5.57 11.11 2.19
C HIS A 20 6.48 10.27 1.26
N PRO A 21 7.72 10.71 0.96
CA PRO A 21 8.60 10.01 0.02
C PRO A 21 8.88 8.55 0.39
N SER A 22 8.85 8.19 1.68
CA SER A 22 9.03 6.80 2.14
C SER A 22 7.89 5.86 1.76
N LEU A 23 6.69 6.40 1.48
CA LEU A 23 5.57 5.61 0.96
C LEU A 23 5.84 5.14 -0.46
N GLN A 24 6.74 5.78 -1.22
CA GLN A 24 7.03 5.39 -2.61
C GLN A 24 5.73 5.20 -3.42
N PHE A 25 4.77 6.09 -3.24
CA PHE A 25 3.44 5.97 -3.82
C PHE A 25 3.52 6.13 -5.34
N LYS A 26 3.14 5.08 -6.07
CA LYS A 26 3.31 5.04 -7.52
C LYS A 26 2.26 4.18 -8.21
N LYS A 27 1.94 4.52 -9.46
CA LYS A 27 1.06 3.71 -10.32
C LYS A 27 1.78 2.45 -10.81
N ILE A 28 1.10 1.31 -10.73
CA ILE A 28 1.53 -0.02 -11.18
C ILE A 28 0.40 -0.69 -11.98
N GLY A 29 0.36 -0.41 -13.29
CA GLY A 29 -0.77 -0.81 -14.12
C GLY A 29 -2.02 0.01 -13.80
N GLU A 30 -3.13 -0.66 -13.49
CA GLU A 30 -4.41 -0.03 -13.13
C GLU A 30 -4.52 0.29 -11.63
N LEU A 31 -3.58 -0.19 -10.82
CA LEU A 31 -3.54 0.04 -9.39
C LEU A 31 -2.42 1.02 -9.03
N TRP A 32 -2.52 1.59 -7.84
CA TRP A 32 -1.47 2.35 -7.20
C TRP A 32 -0.90 1.54 -6.04
N SER A 33 0.41 1.62 -5.82
CA SER A 33 1.08 0.93 -4.72
C SER A 33 1.76 1.92 -3.79
N ALA A 34 1.58 1.69 -2.48
CA ALA A 34 2.33 2.34 -1.42
C ALA A 34 3.12 1.33 -0.59
N ARG A 35 4.25 1.79 -0.08
CA ARG A 35 5.11 1.15 0.90
C ARG A 35 4.60 1.42 2.31
N VAL A 36 4.33 0.34 3.02
CA VAL A 36 3.73 0.31 4.36
C VAL A 36 4.80 -0.27 5.29
N GLY A 37 5.83 0.53 5.57
CA GLY A 37 7.05 0.06 6.22
C GLY A 37 7.95 -0.81 5.32
N GLN A 38 8.87 -1.57 5.92
CA GLN A 38 9.85 -2.35 5.14
C GLN A 38 9.22 -3.57 4.44
N ALA A 39 8.40 -4.32 5.18
CA ALA A 39 7.92 -5.64 4.77
C ALA A 39 6.48 -5.69 4.22
N HIS A 40 5.75 -4.57 4.18
CA HIS A 40 4.36 -4.56 3.70
C HIS A 40 4.15 -3.55 2.56
N ARG A 41 3.12 -3.79 1.77
CA ARG A 41 2.63 -2.93 0.70
C ARG A 41 1.12 -2.78 0.83
N ALA A 42 0.60 -1.68 0.32
CA ALA A 42 -0.83 -1.49 0.10
C ALA A 42 -1.10 -1.13 -1.36
N LEU A 43 -2.29 -1.47 -1.83
CA LEU A 43 -2.78 -1.16 -3.16
C LEU A 43 -4.02 -0.29 -3.08
N ALA A 44 -4.11 0.68 -3.99
CA ALA A 44 -5.26 1.55 -4.15
C ALA A 44 -5.73 1.59 -5.60
N VAL A 45 -7.01 1.88 -5.79
CA VAL A 45 -7.59 2.32 -7.06
C VAL A 45 -7.72 3.84 -7.03
N GLU A 46 -7.55 4.47 -8.19
CA GLU A 46 -7.78 5.89 -8.39
C GLU A 46 -9.29 6.12 -8.61
N ASP A 47 -9.90 7.02 -7.84
CA ASP A 47 -11.30 7.41 -7.94
C ASP A 47 -11.40 8.94 -7.99
N GLY A 48 -11.41 9.50 -9.20
CA GLY A 48 -11.34 10.95 -9.40
C GLY A 48 -10.02 11.54 -8.88
N GLU A 49 -10.10 12.40 -7.86
CA GLU A 49 -8.94 13.00 -7.20
C GLU A 49 -8.49 12.19 -5.96
N ASP A 50 -9.24 11.14 -5.60
CA ASP A 50 -9.01 10.32 -4.42
C ASP A 50 -8.41 8.95 -4.74
N PHE A 51 -7.93 8.28 -3.70
CA PHE A 51 -7.42 6.91 -3.77
C PHE A 51 -8.13 6.01 -2.76
N ILE A 52 -8.74 4.93 -3.25
CA ILE A 52 -9.43 3.93 -2.42
C ILE A 52 -8.52 2.74 -2.21
N TRP A 53 -8.15 2.48 -0.96
CA TRP A 53 -7.32 1.31 -0.59
C TRP A 53 -8.12 0.03 -0.67
N VAL A 54 -7.67 -0.89 -1.52
CA VAL A 54 -8.36 -2.16 -1.79
C VAL A 54 -7.60 -3.37 -1.24
N TRP A 55 -6.33 -3.21 -0.87
CA TRP A 55 -5.52 -4.32 -0.37
C TRP A 55 -4.36 -3.83 0.50
N VAL A 56 -3.99 -4.62 1.50
CA VAL A 56 -2.76 -4.48 2.28
C VAL A 56 -2.22 -5.87 2.62
N GLY A 57 -0.92 -6.06 2.48
CA GLY A 57 -0.27 -7.33 2.79
C GLY A 57 1.24 -7.25 2.75
N THR A 58 1.88 -8.40 2.91
CA THR A 58 3.33 -8.53 2.92
C THR A 58 3.93 -8.31 1.53
N HIS A 59 5.23 -8.05 1.47
CA HIS A 59 5.96 -7.96 0.21
C HIS A 59 5.85 -9.25 -0.61
N ASP A 60 5.86 -10.42 0.03
CA ASP A 60 5.73 -11.70 -0.66
C ASP A 60 4.34 -11.90 -1.27
N GLU A 61 3.28 -11.51 -0.55
CA GLU A 61 1.91 -11.55 -1.09
C GLU A 61 1.75 -10.54 -2.23
N TYR A 62 2.31 -9.34 -2.09
CA TYR A 62 2.38 -8.36 -3.16
C TYR A 62 3.09 -8.94 -4.39
N ASP A 63 4.26 -9.54 -4.21
CA ASP A 63 5.01 -10.17 -5.29
C ASP A 63 4.20 -11.28 -5.97
N ARG A 64 3.42 -12.07 -5.23
CA ARG A 64 2.54 -13.10 -5.79
C ARG A 64 1.40 -12.52 -6.65
N ILE A 65 0.82 -11.38 -6.25
CA ILE A 65 -0.21 -10.68 -7.03
C ILE A 65 0.35 -10.27 -8.40
N PHE A 66 1.63 -9.89 -8.47
CA PHE A 66 2.24 -9.37 -9.70
C PHE A 66 3.15 -10.37 -10.44
N ARG A 67 3.54 -11.51 -9.85
CA ARG A 67 4.39 -12.55 -10.48
C ARG A 67 3.70 -13.36 -11.58
N GLY A 68 2.40 -13.19 -11.79
CA GLY A 68 1.62 -13.91 -12.81
C GLY A 68 1.20 -13.08 -14.02
N ARG A 69 1.78 -11.88 -14.21
CA ARG A 69 1.43 -10.96 -15.31
C ARG A 69 2.60 -10.74 -16.25
#